data_AF-A0A1Y1JZY6-F1
#
_entry.id   AF-A0A1Y1JZY6-F1
#
_cell.length_a   1.000
_cell.length_b   1.000
_cell.length_c   1.000
_cell.angle_alpha   90.00
_cell.angle_beta   90.00
_cell.angle_gamma   90.00
#
_symmetry.space_group_name_H-M   'P 1'
#
loop_
_entity.id
_entity.type
_entity.pdbx_description
1 polymer ?
#
loop_
_entity_poly.entity_id
_entity_poly.type
_entity_poly.pdbx_seq_one_letter_code
_entity_poly.pdbx_strand_id
1 'polypeptide(L)'
;GGKDSQKSNAGTARYFSEGDSVLVAQGVSGSVAHRGSINKFVPYLAAGLKHSMQDCGMRSLAELHQGAANGTVRFELRTSSAQLEGNVNMEAYEKKLYA
;
A
#
# COMPACT_ATOMS: atom_id res chain seq x y z
N GLY A 1 16.09 7.75 1.32
CA GLY A 1 17.50 7.80 1.75
C GLY A 1 17.78 6.56 2.57
N GLY A 2 18.39 5.56 1.95
CA GLY A 2 18.63 4.26 2.56
C GLY A 2 20.02 4.18 3.19
N LYS A 3 20.09 3.45 4.31
CA LYS A 3 21.18 3.00 5.21
C LYS A 3 22.63 2.78 4.67
N ASP A 4 22.97 3.10 3.42
CA ASP A 4 24.26 2.75 2.81
C ASP A 4 25.20 3.93 2.53
N SER A 5 24.80 5.18 2.75
CA SER A 5 25.65 6.34 2.45
C SER A 5 26.80 6.58 3.44
N GLN A 6 26.92 5.80 4.52
CA GLN A 6 27.86 6.07 5.62
C GLN A 6 28.84 4.92 5.91
N LYS A 7 29.01 3.97 4.98
CA LYS A 7 29.93 2.83 5.11
C LYS A 7 31.38 3.13 4.69
N SER A 8 31.77 4.37 4.42
CA SER A 8 33.14 4.65 3.97
C SER A 8 34.17 4.75 5.09
N ASN A 9 33.77 4.92 6.37
CA ASN A 9 34.71 5.05 7.49
C ASN A 9 34.25 4.29 8.75
N ALA A 10 34.34 2.95 8.71
CA ALA A 10 34.01 2.08 9.83
C ALA A 10 34.89 2.31 11.09
N GLY A 11 36.07 2.92 10.93
CA GLY A 11 36.97 3.26 12.04
C GLY A 11 36.58 4.54 12.79
N THR A 12 36.12 5.57 12.07
CA THR A 12 35.81 6.89 12.66
C THR A 12 34.47 6.92 13.40
N ALA A 13 33.48 6.13 12.94
CA ALA A 13 32.15 6.10 13.52
C ALA A 13 32.07 5.43 14.91
N ARG A 14 33.07 4.64 15.30
CA ARG A 14 33.07 3.92 16.60
C ARG A 14 33.72 4.69 17.74
N TYR A 15 34.64 5.62 17.44
CA TYR A 15 35.47 6.27 18.46
C TYR A 15 35.07 7.72 18.76
N PHE A 16 34.28 8.38 17.89
CA PHE A 16 33.84 9.77 18.07
C PHE A 16 32.35 9.91 18.44
N SER A 17 31.67 8.82 18.79
CA SER A 17 30.23 8.83 19.08
C SER A 17 29.89 9.07 20.57
N GLU A 18 30.81 9.61 21.39
CA GLU A 18 30.53 9.86 22.82
C GLU A 18 29.46 10.94 23.06
N GLY A 19 29.00 11.64 22.02
CA GLY A 19 27.91 12.63 22.08
C GLY A 19 26.84 12.50 20.99
N ASP A 20 26.80 11.38 20.25
CA ASP A 20 25.92 11.27 19.08
C ASP A 20 24.51 10.80 19.45
N SER A 21 23.50 11.49 18.93
CA SER A 21 22.08 11.20 19.13
C SER A 21 21.79 9.73 18.83
N VAL A 22 21.26 8.99 19.81
CA VAL A 22 20.84 7.59 19.65
C VAL A 22 19.93 7.49 18.42
N LEU A 23 20.38 6.76 17.39
CA LEU A 23 19.57 6.51 16.20
C LEU A 23 18.45 5.53 16.54
N VAL A 24 17.24 6.06 16.74
CA VAL A 24 16.04 5.24 16.96
C VAL A 24 15.48 4.83 15.60
N ALA A 25 15.58 3.55 15.27
CA ALA A 25 14.98 3.00 14.06
C ALA A 25 13.44 3.06 14.15
N GLN A 26 12.79 3.64 13.12
CA GLN A 26 11.33 3.75 12.98
C GLN A 26 10.76 2.81 11.90
N GLY A 27 11.59 1.88 11.41
CA GLY A 27 11.22 1.01 10.31
C GLY A 27 12.01 -0.29 10.32
N VAL A 28 11.47 -1.27 9.60
CA VAL A 28 12.05 -2.60 9.45
C VAL A 28 12.61 -2.79 8.05
N SER A 29 13.61 -3.66 7.94
CA SER A 29 14.14 -4.12 6.65
C SER A 29 13.58 -5.51 6.35
N GLY A 30 13.03 -5.72 5.16
CA GLY A 30 12.44 -6.99 4.72
C GLY A 30 12.38 -7.09 3.20
N SER A 31 12.11 -8.29 2.69
CA SER A 31 11.98 -8.58 1.26
C SER A 31 10.53 -8.84 0.87
N VAL A 32 10.13 -8.42 -0.33
CA VAL A 32 8.79 -8.66 -0.89
C VAL A 32 8.94 -9.42 -2.21
N ALA A 33 7.99 -10.32 -2.50
CA ALA A 33 7.98 -11.07 -3.75
C ALA A 33 7.87 -10.15 -4.99
N HIS A 34 8.50 -10.56 -6.09
CA HIS A 34 8.45 -9.85 -7.36
C HIS A 34 7.03 -9.85 -7.94
N ARG A 35 6.56 -8.67 -8.39
CA ARG A 35 5.19 -8.47 -8.91
C ARG A 35 5.11 -8.30 -10.43
N GLY A 36 6.21 -8.47 -11.16
CA GLY A 36 6.22 -8.24 -12.61
C GLY A 36 6.39 -6.77 -12.99
N SER A 37 6.29 -6.50 -14.29
CA SER A 37 6.50 -5.15 -14.84
C SER A 37 5.37 -4.17 -14.48
N ILE A 38 5.76 -2.92 -14.20
CA ILE A 38 4.86 -1.79 -13.96
C ILE A 38 3.93 -1.56 -15.15
N ASN A 39 4.40 -1.82 -16.37
CA ASN A 39 3.61 -1.67 -17.59
C ASN A 39 2.38 -2.58 -17.64
N LYS A 40 2.38 -3.68 -16.88
CA LYS A 40 1.19 -4.53 -16.69
C LYS A 40 0.41 -4.16 -15.44
N PHE A 41 1.12 -3.85 -14.35
CA PHE A 41 0.50 -3.62 -13.06
C PHE A 41 -0.31 -2.30 -12.99
N VAL A 42 0.21 -1.21 -13.57
CA VAL A 42 -0.47 0.10 -13.53
C VAL A 42 -1.77 0.10 -14.33
N PRO A 43 -1.83 -0.43 -15.57
CA PRO A 43 -3.11 -0.56 -16.29
C PRO A 43 -4.13 -1.42 -15.55
N TYR A 44 -3.71 -2.50 -14.89
CA TYR A 44 -4.59 -3.32 -14.05
C TYR A 44 -5.22 -2.51 -12.91
N LEU A 45 -4.41 -1.74 -12.17
CA LEU A 45 -4.91 -0.86 -11.10
C LEU A 45 -5.89 0.19 -11.64
N ALA A 46 -5.58 0.80 -12.79
CA ALA A 46 -6.44 1.79 -13.41
C ALA A 46 -7.79 1.20 -13.86
N ALA A 47 -7.80 -0.02 -14.39
CA ALA A 47 -9.02 -0.73 -14.77
C ALA A 47 -9.87 -1.08 -13.53
N GLY A 48 -9.25 -1.60 -12.47
CA GLY A 48 -9.94 -1.90 -11.21
C GLY A 48 -10.57 -0.67 -10.58
N LEU A 49 -9.86 0.47 -10.59
CA LEU A 49 -10.41 1.74 -10.10
C LEU A 49 -11.61 2.21 -10.93
N LYS A 50 -11.53 2.12 -12.27
CA LYS A 50 -12.66 2.49 -13.15
C LYS A 50 -13.89 1.61 -12.91
N HIS A 51 -13.71 0.30 -12.77
CA HIS A 51 -14.82 -0.60 -12.44
C HIS A 51 -15.43 -0.26 -11.08
N SER A 52 -14.61 -0.02 -10.05
CA SER A 52 -15.12 0.41 -8.74
C SER A 52 -15.89 1.73 -8.83
N MET A 53 -15.43 2.70 -9.62
CA MET A 53 -16.17 3.94 -9.85
C MET A 53 -17.50 3.71 -10.56
N GLN A 54 -17.54 2.79 -11.53
CA GLN A 54 -18.77 2.40 -12.21
C GLN A 54 -19.77 1.76 -11.23
N ASP A 55 -19.32 0.86 -10.37
CA ASP A 55 -20.17 0.23 -9.35
C ASP A 55 -20.72 1.25 -8.35
N CYS A 56 -19.93 2.27 -8.02
CA CYS A 56 -20.37 3.41 -7.21
C CYS A 56 -21.20 4.45 -7.99
N GLY A 57 -21.35 4.30 -9.32
CA GLY A 57 -22.11 5.22 -10.18
C GLY A 57 -21.42 6.54 -10.53
N MET A 58 -20.11 6.67 -10.32
CA MET A 58 -19.34 7.90 -10.54
C MET A 58 -18.57 7.88 -11.86
N ARG A 59 -18.59 8.97 -12.62
CA ARG A 59 -17.94 9.05 -13.95
C ARG A 59 -16.53 9.61 -13.90
N SER A 60 -16.17 10.31 -12.82
CA SER A 60 -14.84 10.90 -12.64
C SER A 60 -14.41 10.93 -11.18
N LEU A 61 -13.10 11.08 -10.94
CA LEU A 61 -12.57 11.24 -9.58
C LEU A 61 -13.06 12.52 -8.91
N ALA A 62 -13.24 13.59 -9.70
CA ALA A 62 -13.79 14.84 -9.19
C ALA A 62 -15.23 14.66 -8.69
N GLU A 63 -16.05 13.95 -9.47
CA GLU A 63 -17.43 13.60 -9.09
C GLU A 63 -17.47 12.68 -7.87
N LEU A 64 -16.59 11.67 -7.79
CA LEU A 64 -16.48 10.81 -6.61
C LEU A 64 -16.17 11.59 -5.34
N HIS A 65 -15.21 12.54 -5.39
CA HIS A 65 -14.86 13.37 -4.24
C HIS A 65 -15.99 14.32 -3.84
N GLN A 66 -16.64 14.95 -4.82
CA GLN A 66 -17.82 15.80 -4.56
C GLN A 66 -18.97 14.98 -3.97
N GLY A 67 -19.22 13.79 -4.52
CA GLY A 67 -20.21 12.82 -4.07
C GLY A 67 -19.96 12.33 -2.64
N ALA A 68 -18.69 12.17 -2.25
CA ALA A 68 -18.34 11.86 -0.87
C ALA A 68 -18.59 13.06 0.07
N ALA A 69 -18.22 14.28 -0.36
CA ALA A 69 -18.36 15.49 0.45
C ALA A 69 -19.83 15.92 0.66
N ASN A 70 -20.67 15.77 -0.37
CA ASN A 70 -22.09 16.12 -0.32
C ASN A 70 -22.99 14.99 0.21
N GLY A 71 -22.42 13.81 0.46
CA GLY A 71 -23.13 12.66 1.02
C GLY A 71 -23.93 11.81 0.04
N THR A 72 -23.81 12.05 -1.27
CA THR A 72 -24.35 11.17 -2.33
C THR A 72 -23.71 9.78 -2.27
N VAL A 73 -22.39 9.71 -2.08
CA VAL A 73 -21.67 8.45 -1.84
C VAL A 73 -21.81 8.08 -0.37
N ARG A 74 -22.26 6.84 -0.11
CA ARG A 74 -22.49 6.32 1.23
C ARG A 74 -21.42 5.31 1.61
N PHE A 75 -21.10 5.26 2.89
CA PHE A 75 -20.13 4.32 3.45
C PHE A 75 -20.78 3.55 4.60
N GLU A 76 -20.36 2.30 4.76
CA GLU A 76 -20.81 1.42 5.83
C GLU A 76 -19.61 0.91 6.63
N LEU A 77 -19.72 0.95 7.95
CA LEU A 77 -18.71 0.39 8.84
C LEU A 77 -18.84 -1.13 8.87
N ARG A 78 -17.72 -1.83 8.71
CA ARG A 78 -17.69 -3.30 8.74
C ARG A 78 -17.02 -3.80 10.01
N THR A 79 -17.69 -4.71 10.70
CA THR A 79 -17.12 -5.45 11.84
C THR A 79 -15.96 -6.36 11.39
N SER A 80 -15.12 -6.80 12.32
CA SER A 80 -14.01 -7.72 12.01
C SER A 80 -14.49 -9.00 11.32
N SER A 81 -15.62 -9.58 11.77
CA SER A 81 -16.21 -10.76 11.15
C SER A 81 -16.70 -10.48 9.73
N ALA A 82 -17.35 -9.33 9.49
CA ALA A 82 -17.80 -8.96 8.16
C ALA A 82 -16.62 -8.77 7.18
N GLN A 83 -15.46 -8.29 7.65
CA GLN A 83 -14.26 -8.18 6.82
C GLN A 83 -13.68 -9.55 6.46
N LEU A 84 -13.68 -10.51 7.39
CA LEU A 84 -13.28 -11.89 7.13
C LEU A 84 -14.20 -12.56 6.11
N GLU A 85 -15.51 -12.41 6.29
CA GLU A 85 -16.53 -12.95 5.38
C GLU A 85 -16.41 -12.41 3.95
N GLY A 86 -16.07 -11.13 3.78
CA GLY A 86 -15.92 -10.56 2.44
C GLY A 86 -14.65 -10.95 1.69
N ASN A 87 -13.76 -11.74 2.30
CA ASN A 87 -12.63 -12.35 1.61
C ASN A 87 -13.01 -13.73 1.04
N VAL A 88 -12.11 -14.34 0.26
CA VAL A 88 -12.30 -15.72 -0.21
C VAL A 88 -12.20 -16.68 0.97
N ASN A 89 -13.24 -17.49 1.21
CA ASN A 89 -13.34 -18.45 2.32
C ASN A 89 -13.33 -19.92 1.85
N MET A 90 -12.48 -20.24 0.87
CA MET A 90 -12.34 -21.58 0.27
C MET A 90 -11.12 -22.32 0.82
N GLU A 91 -11.19 -23.65 0.93
CA GLU A 91 -10.10 -24.51 1.44
C GLU A 91 -8.82 -24.43 0.58
N ALA A 92 -8.96 -24.30 -0.74
CA ALA A 92 -7.86 -24.04 -1.65
C ALA A 92 -8.22 -22.92 -2.64
N TYR A 93 -7.36 -21.90 -2.75
CA TYR A 93 -7.53 -20.78 -3.68
C TYR A 93 -6.18 -20.20 -4.08
N GLU A 94 -5.97 -19.99 -5.39
CA GLU A 94 -4.82 -19.25 -5.90
C GLU A 94 -5.21 -17.78 -6.13
N LYS A 95 -4.54 -16.87 -5.41
CA LYS A 95 -4.80 -15.43 -5.54
C LYS A 95 -4.08 -14.84 -6.75
N LYS A 96 -4.70 -14.99 -7.93
CA LYS A 96 -4.25 -14.35 -9.17
C LYS A 96 -5.01 -13.04 -9.40
N LEU A 97 -4.28 -11.93 -9.47
CA LEU A 97 -4.85 -10.59 -9.61
C LEU A 97 -5.08 -10.18 -11.07
N TYR A 98 -4.14 -10.52 -11.96
CA TYR A 98 -4.18 -10.20 -13.39
C TYR A 98 -3.26 -11.15 -14.19
N ALA A 99 -3.33 -11.09 -15.52
CA ALA A 99 -2.48 -11.85 -16.47
C ALA A 99 -1.61 -10.91 -17.32
#